data_AF-G2PPN9-F1
#
_entry.id   AF-G2PPN9-F1
#
_cell.length_a   1.000
_cell.length_b   1.000
_cell.length_c   1.000
_cell.angle_alpha   90.00
_cell.angle_beta   90.00
_cell.angle_gamma   90.00
#
_symmetry.space_group_name_H-M   'P 1'
#
loop_
_entity.id
_entity.type
_entity.pdbx_description
1 polymer ?
#
loop_
_entity_poly.entity_id
_entity_poly.type
_entity_poly.pdbx_seq_one_letter_code
_entity_poly.pdbx_strand_id
1 'polypeptide(L)'
;MNPFKKIDPKIGLLKDTTSPFFGRYRLEFNQVSPFREPSFNRVFIKINTDAIEDVKRIYHLFPQHLKYQIQLYNQGNIRQNQNYLIDCFEDDDWFLCLDMMGDVAFMPMYNFYFALLSVSRYVENCHFFIFSSGDKDTRWIDEYKISGGELDFSRNEMETESFWGSIIYYLKEASKLNTFEFKRFAAFQLYDLLFDNTYSCLEKVDGCQNGHYTSEETTDGVQEYIETMSVQEQKEINRLIKVLFNLKLDNSLKGELNKLFAFDTLDHKRGDNVE
;
A
#
# COMPACT_ATOMS: atom_id res chain seq x y z
N MET A 1 -7.18 -16.72 6.35
CA MET A 1 -8.09 -17.69 5.67
C MET A 1 -8.70 -17.00 4.45
N ASN A 2 -9.06 -17.69 3.35
CA ASN A 2 -9.77 -17.06 2.22
C ASN A 2 -11.31 -17.08 2.45
N PRO A 3 -11.95 -15.98 2.90
CA PRO A 3 -13.40 -15.90 3.07
C PRO A 3 -14.20 -15.95 1.75
N PHE A 4 -13.57 -15.67 0.61
CA PHE A 4 -14.23 -15.50 -0.69
C PHE A 4 -14.29 -16.78 -1.52
N LYS A 5 -13.60 -17.85 -1.09
CA LYS A 5 -13.47 -19.12 -1.82
C LYS A 5 -14.82 -19.78 -2.19
N LYS A 6 -15.90 -19.50 -1.44
CA LYS A 6 -17.23 -20.06 -1.66
C LYS A 6 -18.20 -19.12 -2.41
N ILE A 7 -17.74 -17.93 -2.79
CA ILE A 7 -18.54 -16.96 -3.54
C ILE A 7 -18.57 -17.38 -5.01
N ASP A 8 -19.74 -17.35 -5.64
CA ASP A 8 -19.87 -17.66 -7.07
C ASP A 8 -19.08 -16.63 -7.89
N PRO A 9 -18.14 -17.04 -8.76
CA PRO A 9 -17.41 -16.10 -9.62
C PRO A 9 -18.30 -15.18 -10.45
N LYS A 10 -19.54 -15.59 -10.77
CA LYS A 10 -20.51 -14.76 -11.49
C LYS A 10 -20.98 -13.54 -10.72
N ILE A 11 -20.98 -13.58 -9.39
CA ILE A 11 -21.32 -12.43 -8.54
C ILE A 11 -20.08 -11.63 -8.13
N GLY A 12 -18.89 -12.22 -8.29
CA GLY A 12 -17.61 -11.68 -7.86
C GLY A 12 -17.16 -10.35 -8.47
N LEU A 13 -17.83 -9.87 -9.52
CA LEU A 13 -17.58 -8.57 -10.17
C LEU A 13 -18.84 -7.70 -10.21
N LEU A 14 -19.87 -8.03 -9.43
CA LEU A 14 -21.10 -7.24 -9.35
C LEU A 14 -21.02 -6.23 -8.21
N LYS A 15 -21.84 -5.17 -8.31
CA LYS A 15 -22.12 -4.29 -7.17
C LYS A 15 -23.22 -4.91 -6.32
N ASP A 16 -22.90 -5.97 -5.60
CA ASP A 16 -23.83 -6.64 -4.70
C ASP A 16 -23.87 -5.93 -3.34
N THR A 17 -24.88 -5.08 -3.15
CA THR A 17 -25.09 -4.34 -1.90
C THR A 17 -25.64 -5.22 -0.78
N THR A 18 -26.01 -6.47 -1.07
CA THR A 18 -26.51 -7.43 -0.07
C THR A 18 -25.42 -8.30 0.53
N SER A 19 -24.22 -8.24 -0.05
CA SER A 19 -23.06 -8.98 0.46
C SER A 19 -22.73 -8.59 1.90
N PRO A 20 -22.37 -9.56 2.78
CA PRO A 20 -21.82 -9.25 4.09
C PRO A 20 -20.45 -8.57 4.02
N PHE A 21 -19.81 -8.55 2.85
CA PHE A 21 -18.55 -7.86 2.58
C PHE A 21 -18.74 -6.53 1.85
N PHE A 22 -20.00 -6.10 1.66
CA PHE A 22 -20.31 -4.78 1.13
C PHE A 22 -20.15 -3.72 2.21
N GLY A 23 -19.43 -2.65 1.89
CA GLY A 23 -19.20 -1.58 2.83
C GLY A 23 -18.75 -0.30 2.19
N ARG A 24 -18.53 0.68 3.07
CA ARG A 24 -17.87 1.94 2.81
C ARG A 24 -16.44 1.80 3.33
N TYR A 25 -15.45 1.87 2.45
CA TYR A 25 -14.06 1.62 2.82
C TYR A 25 -13.15 2.79 2.43
N ARG A 26 -12.27 3.19 3.34
CA ARG A 26 -11.05 3.93 3.05
C ARG A 26 -9.92 2.91 3.06
N LEU A 27 -9.26 2.67 1.94
CA LEU A 27 -8.36 1.52 1.72
C LEU A 27 -6.95 2.02 1.51
N GLU A 28 -6.02 1.32 2.14
CA GLU A 28 -4.59 1.44 1.86
C GLU A 28 -4.11 0.25 1.02
N PHE A 29 -3.09 0.47 0.21
CA PHE A 29 -2.52 -0.52 -0.71
C PHE A 29 -0.99 -0.54 -0.56
N ASN A 30 -0.46 -1.61 0.03
CA ASN A 30 0.94 -1.65 0.45
C ASN A 30 1.66 -2.80 -0.26
N GLN A 31 2.58 -2.48 -1.19
CA GLN A 31 3.28 -3.47 -2.01
C GLN A 31 4.56 -3.97 -1.33
N VAL A 32 4.66 -5.29 -1.13
CA VAL A 32 5.86 -5.96 -0.61
C VAL A 32 6.84 -6.29 -1.74
N SER A 33 6.31 -6.85 -2.84
CA SER A 33 7.12 -7.34 -3.94
C SER A 33 6.39 -7.25 -5.28
N PRO A 34 7.09 -6.94 -6.37
CA PRO A 34 8.37 -6.23 -6.35
C PRO A 34 8.19 -4.88 -5.65
N PHE A 35 9.22 -4.46 -4.93
CA PHE A 35 9.13 -3.28 -4.08
C PHE A 35 9.33 -2.03 -4.93
N ARG A 36 8.23 -1.39 -5.32
CA ARG A 36 8.20 -0.22 -6.21
C ARG A 36 7.84 1.02 -5.41
N GLU A 37 8.86 1.70 -4.93
CA GLU A 37 8.73 2.88 -4.08
C GLU A 37 8.55 4.14 -4.95
N PRO A 38 7.32 4.63 -5.12
CA PRO A 38 7.18 6.07 -4.93
C PRO A 38 5.98 6.53 -4.10
N SER A 39 5.03 5.67 -3.69
CA SER A 39 3.90 6.11 -2.85
C SER A 39 3.32 5.00 -1.96
N PHE A 40 3.07 5.31 -0.68
CA PHE A 40 2.72 4.34 0.37
C PHE A 40 1.34 3.69 0.27
N ASN A 41 0.47 4.14 -0.65
CA ASN A 41 -0.90 3.65 -0.81
C ASN A 41 -1.23 3.23 -2.24
N ARG A 42 -0.26 2.64 -2.95
CA ARG A 42 -0.46 2.12 -4.30
C ARG A 42 0.22 0.77 -4.51
N VAL A 43 -0.39 -0.04 -5.35
CA VAL A 43 0.20 -1.29 -5.85
C VAL A 43 0.27 -1.24 -7.36
N PHE A 44 1.47 -1.51 -7.89
CA PHE A 44 1.72 -1.55 -9.32
C PHE A 44 2.00 -2.99 -9.75
N ILE A 45 1.21 -3.52 -10.67
CA ILE A 45 1.34 -4.89 -11.16
C ILE A 45 1.58 -4.86 -12.67
N LYS A 46 2.79 -5.18 -13.10
CA LYS A 46 3.16 -5.24 -14.51
C LYS A 46 2.42 -6.39 -15.20
N ILE A 47 1.95 -6.11 -16.42
CA ILE A 47 1.33 -7.09 -17.31
C ILE A 47 2.43 -7.69 -18.20
N ASN A 48 2.39 -9.01 -18.39
CA ASN A 48 3.29 -9.70 -19.30
C ASN A 48 3.01 -9.22 -20.74
N THR A 49 4.05 -8.85 -21.48
CA THR A 49 3.95 -8.18 -22.78
C THR A 49 3.11 -8.97 -23.80
N ASP A 50 3.20 -10.29 -23.78
CA ASP A 50 2.45 -11.20 -24.65
C ASP A 50 0.96 -11.30 -24.30
N ALA A 51 0.55 -10.84 -23.12
CA ALA A 51 -0.81 -10.96 -22.60
C ALA A 51 -1.59 -9.63 -22.54
N ILE A 52 -1.01 -8.52 -22.99
CA ILE A 52 -1.61 -7.17 -22.88
C ILE A 52 -3.05 -7.12 -23.44
N GLU A 53 -3.26 -7.68 -24.63
CA GLU A 53 -4.57 -7.64 -25.28
C GLU A 53 -5.63 -8.51 -24.59
N ASP A 54 -5.22 -9.60 -23.93
CA ASP A 54 -6.13 -10.42 -23.12
C ASP A 54 -6.49 -9.71 -21.82
N VAL A 55 -5.52 -9.07 -21.16
CA VAL A 55 -5.79 -8.26 -19.96
C VAL A 55 -6.71 -7.08 -20.29
N LYS A 56 -6.51 -6.38 -21.42
CA LYS A 56 -7.42 -5.31 -21.86
C LYS A 56 -8.86 -5.80 -22.01
N ARG A 57 -9.06 -6.99 -22.61
CA ARG A 57 -10.39 -7.59 -22.75
C ARG A 57 -11.01 -7.92 -21.40
N ILE A 58 -10.25 -8.53 -20.49
CA ILE A 58 -10.72 -8.87 -19.14
C ILE A 58 -11.06 -7.59 -18.37
N TYR A 59 -10.17 -6.60 -18.39
CA TYR A 59 -10.36 -5.31 -17.74
C TYR A 59 -11.61 -4.58 -18.25
N HIS A 60 -11.94 -4.70 -19.54
CA HIS A 60 -13.16 -4.11 -20.10
C HIS A 60 -14.43 -4.64 -19.41
N LEU A 61 -14.40 -5.88 -18.91
CA LEU A 61 -15.50 -6.51 -18.17
C LEU A 61 -15.59 -6.04 -16.71
N PHE A 62 -14.58 -5.35 -16.18
CA PHE A 62 -14.64 -4.85 -14.81
C PHE A 62 -15.74 -3.79 -14.68
N PRO A 63 -16.52 -3.82 -13.60
CA PRO A 63 -17.56 -2.84 -13.37
C PRO A 63 -16.93 -1.46 -13.08
N GLN A 64 -17.68 -0.40 -13.39
CA GLN A 64 -17.15 0.97 -13.28
C GLN A 64 -16.67 1.32 -11.86
N HIS A 65 -17.37 0.86 -10.81
CA HIS A 65 -16.96 1.14 -9.43
C HIS A 65 -15.59 0.54 -9.09
N LEU A 66 -15.23 -0.59 -9.70
CA LEU A 66 -13.93 -1.23 -9.49
C LEU A 66 -12.85 -0.58 -10.36
N LYS A 67 -13.20 -0.16 -11.58
CA LYS A 67 -12.29 0.59 -12.46
C LYS A 67 -11.86 1.94 -11.87
N TYR A 68 -12.54 2.48 -10.85
CA TYR A 68 -12.03 3.64 -10.11
C TYR A 68 -10.88 3.29 -9.16
N GLN A 69 -10.78 2.02 -8.75
CA GLN A 69 -9.82 1.53 -7.77
C GLN A 69 -8.66 0.74 -8.41
N ILE A 70 -8.90 0.15 -9.58
CA ILE A 70 -7.91 -0.57 -10.38
C ILE A 70 -7.85 0.12 -11.74
N GLN A 71 -6.80 0.86 -12.00
CA GLN A 71 -6.56 1.52 -13.27
C GLN A 71 -5.67 0.66 -14.16
N LEU A 72 -5.93 0.69 -15.47
CA LEU A 72 -5.05 0.10 -16.48
C LEU A 72 -4.29 1.21 -17.18
N TYR A 73 -2.97 1.18 -17.09
CA TYR A 73 -2.10 2.20 -17.65
C TYR A 73 -1.06 1.62 -18.61
N ASN A 74 -0.59 2.50 -19.49
CA ASN A 74 0.67 2.36 -20.20
C ASN A 74 1.62 3.48 -19.72
N GLN A 75 2.86 3.14 -19.43
CA GLN A 75 3.82 4.08 -18.83
C GLN A 75 4.15 5.27 -19.76
N GLY A 76 4.38 5.01 -21.05
CA GLY A 76 4.67 6.06 -22.03
C GLY A 76 3.54 7.09 -22.12
N ASN A 77 2.28 6.63 -22.09
CA ASN A 77 1.11 7.52 -22.06
C ASN A 77 1.03 8.35 -20.77
N ILE A 78 1.44 7.83 -19.61
CA ILE A 78 1.48 8.61 -18.36
C ILE A 78 2.48 9.76 -18.46
N ARG A 79 3.72 9.45 -18.92
CA ARG A 79 4.78 10.45 -19.06
C ARG A 79 4.40 11.55 -20.06
N GLN A 80 3.77 11.19 -21.19
CA GLN A 80 3.26 12.17 -22.16
C GLN A 80 2.20 13.12 -21.58
N ASN A 81 1.38 12.64 -20.64
CA ASN A 81 0.37 13.44 -19.96
C ASN A 81 0.90 14.18 -18.71
N GLN A 82 2.23 14.26 -18.56
CA GLN A 82 2.93 14.98 -17.48
C GLN A 82 2.56 14.55 -16.05
N ASN A 83 2.07 13.31 -15.87
CA ASN A 83 1.82 12.78 -14.54
C ASN A 83 3.05 12.03 -14.03
N TYR A 84 4.08 12.80 -13.65
CA TYR A 84 5.38 12.28 -13.21
C TYR A 84 5.35 11.52 -11.87
N LEU A 85 4.21 11.51 -11.17
CA LEU A 85 4.05 10.81 -9.89
C LEU A 85 4.00 9.28 -10.03
N ILE A 86 3.87 8.76 -11.25
CA ILE A 86 3.88 7.32 -11.55
C ILE A 86 4.94 7.08 -12.61
N ASP A 87 6.16 6.76 -12.16
CA ASP A 87 7.29 6.49 -13.03
C ASP A 87 8.11 5.28 -12.55
N CYS A 88 7.56 4.09 -12.74
CA CYS A 88 8.12 2.85 -12.17
C CYS A 88 8.39 1.74 -13.21
N PHE A 89 8.24 2.06 -14.50
CA PHE A 89 8.37 1.13 -15.62
C PHE A 89 9.01 1.76 -16.86
N GLU A 90 9.26 0.95 -17.89
CA GLU A 90 9.67 1.43 -19.21
C GLU A 90 8.47 1.90 -20.03
N ASP A 91 8.65 2.76 -21.05
CA ASP A 91 7.54 3.38 -21.81
C ASP A 91 6.54 2.37 -22.40
N ASP A 92 7.06 1.24 -22.90
CA ASP A 92 6.25 0.20 -23.55
C ASP A 92 5.47 -0.67 -22.54
N ASP A 93 5.75 -0.54 -21.26
CA ASP A 93 5.13 -1.38 -20.23
C ASP A 93 3.67 -0.99 -19.99
N TRP A 94 2.86 -2.03 -19.79
CA TRP A 94 1.47 -1.94 -19.34
C TRP A 94 1.37 -2.50 -17.93
N PHE A 95 0.56 -1.86 -17.09
CA PHE A 95 0.40 -2.28 -15.71
C PHE A 95 -0.98 -1.95 -15.16
N LEU A 96 -1.38 -2.71 -14.15
CA LEU A 96 -2.50 -2.38 -13.28
C LEU A 96 -1.98 -1.55 -12.12
N CYS A 97 -2.60 -0.41 -11.86
CA CYS A 97 -2.38 0.41 -10.69
C CYS A 97 -3.58 0.28 -9.76
N LEU A 98 -3.39 -0.26 -8.57
CA LEU A 98 -4.39 -0.24 -7.51
C LEU A 98 -4.11 0.99 -6.66
N ASP A 99 -5.09 1.88 -6.61
CA ASP A 99 -5.02 3.18 -5.95
C ASP A 99 -6.45 3.58 -5.55
N MET A 100 -6.60 4.21 -4.38
CA MET A 100 -7.82 4.94 -4.10
C MET A 100 -7.78 6.33 -4.72
N MET A 101 -8.26 6.46 -5.95
CA MET A 101 -8.43 7.77 -6.64
C MET A 101 -9.44 8.72 -5.95
N GLY A 102 -10.08 8.31 -4.86
CA GLY A 102 -11.02 9.13 -4.07
C GLY A 102 -10.85 8.86 -2.58
N ASP A 103 -11.70 9.43 -1.72
CA ASP A 103 -11.56 9.22 -0.26
C ASP A 103 -12.18 7.90 0.24
N VAL A 104 -13.07 7.29 -0.55
CA VAL A 104 -13.94 6.19 -0.12
C VAL A 104 -14.40 5.32 -1.29
N ALA A 105 -14.35 3.99 -1.13
CA ALA A 105 -14.95 3.00 -2.03
C ALA A 105 -16.25 2.41 -1.47
N PHE A 106 -17.24 2.17 -2.35
CA PHE A 106 -18.53 1.53 -2.01
C PHE A 106 -18.76 0.27 -2.84
N MET A 107 -18.32 -0.87 -2.35
CA MET A 107 -18.36 -2.14 -3.08
C MET A 107 -18.17 -3.34 -2.16
N PRO A 108 -18.50 -4.56 -2.60
CA PRO A 108 -18.08 -5.75 -1.88
C PRO A 108 -16.56 -5.99 -2.02
N MET A 109 -15.86 -6.26 -0.92
CA MET A 109 -14.40 -6.44 -0.92
C MET A 109 -13.91 -7.61 -1.78
N TYR A 110 -14.73 -8.64 -1.97
CA TYR A 110 -14.38 -9.75 -2.87
C TYR A 110 -14.15 -9.31 -4.32
N ASN A 111 -14.58 -8.11 -4.72
CA ASN A 111 -14.36 -7.62 -6.08
C ASN A 111 -12.87 -7.50 -6.42
N PHE A 112 -12.01 -7.10 -5.47
CA PHE A 112 -10.56 -7.12 -5.69
C PHE A 112 -10.06 -8.54 -5.92
N TYR A 113 -10.49 -9.48 -5.08
CA TYR A 113 -10.11 -10.88 -5.20
C TYR A 113 -10.47 -11.47 -6.58
N PHE A 114 -11.71 -11.30 -7.05
CA PHE A 114 -12.10 -11.84 -8.34
C PHE A 114 -11.46 -11.11 -9.53
N ALA A 115 -11.23 -9.81 -9.41
CA ALA A 115 -10.52 -9.05 -10.43
C ALA A 115 -9.08 -9.52 -10.59
N LEU A 116 -8.35 -9.65 -9.48
CA LEU A 116 -6.98 -10.15 -9.47
C LEU A 116 -6.92 -11.62 -9.90
N LEU A 117 -7.88 -12.44 -9.48
CA LEU A 117 -8.00 -13.83 -9.91
C LEU A 117 -8.17 -13.95 -11.42
N SER A 118 -8.92 -13.02 -12.03
CA SER A 118 -9.18 -13.05 -13.48
C SER A 118 -7.94 -12.70 -14.32
N VAL A 119 -7.00 -11.96 -13.75
CA VAL A 119 -5.78 -11.51 -14.45
C VAL A 119 -4.50 -12.21 -13.98
N SER A 120 -4.55 -13.03 -12.93
CA SER A 120 -3.35 -13.53 -12.22
C SER A 120 -2.33 -14.23 -13.12
N ARG A 121 -2.78 -14.95 -14.14
CA ARG A 121 -1.92 -15.68 -15.09
C ARG A 121 -1.19 -14.80 -16.11
N TYR A 122 -1.58 -13.54 -16.22
CA TYR A 122 -1.12 -12.61 -17.26
C TYR A 122 -0.24 -11.50 -16.70
N VAL A 123 -0.03 -11.49 -15.39
CA VAL A 123 0.73 -10.47 -14.70
C VAL A 123 1.98 -11.07 -14.09
N GLU A 124 2.92 -10.22 -13.71
CA GLU A 124 4.11 -10.63 -12.99
C GLU A 124 3.80 -11.21 -11.60
N ASN A 125 4.79 -11.85 -10.99
CA ASN A 125 4.70 -12.22 -9.58
C ASN A 125 4.64 -10.97 -8.71
N CYS A 126 3.72 -10.93 -7.76
CA CYS A 126 3.59 -9.81 -6.84
C CYS A 126 3.11 -10.25 -5.46
N HIS A 127 3.36 -9.43 -4.45
CA HIS A 127 2.89 -9.61 -3.08
C HIS A 127 2.55 -8.24 -2.50
N PHE A 128 1.33 -8.07 -2.01
CA PHE A 128 0.85 -6.82 -1.43
C PHE A 128 -0.30 -7.04 -0.46
N PHE A 129 -0.62 -5.98 0.28
CA PHE A 129 -1.73 -5.93 1.22
C PHE A 129 -2.76 -4.88 0.83
N ILE A 130 -4.02 -5.16 1.15
CA ILE A 130 -5.13 -4.19 1.14
C ILE A 130 -5.75 -4.22 2.53
N PHE A 131 -5.99 -3.08 3.15
CA PHE A 131 -6.77 -3.01 4.39
C PHE A 131 -7.57 -1.72 4.46
N SER A 132 -8.60 -1.69 5.31
CA SER A 132 -9.36 -0.47 5.54
C SER A 132 -8.71 0.35 6.66
N SER A 133 -8.37 1.61 6.39
CA SER A 133 -7.82 2.58 7.35
C SER A 133 -8.86 3.53 7.95
N GLY A 134 -10.14 3.33 7.67
CA GLY A 134 -11.22 4.13 8.27
C GLY A 134 -12.60 3.51 8.13
N ASP A 135 -13.63 4.29 8.47
CA ASP A 135 -15.04 3.98 8.22
C ASP A 135 -15.58 2.68 8.88
N LYS A 136 -15.34 2.53 10.19
CA LYS A 136 -15.97 1.57 11.13
C LYS A 136 -15.47 0.12 11.11
N ASP A 137 -14.83 -0.35 10.04
CA ASP A 137 -14.25 -1.70 10.01
C ASP A 137 -12.79 -1.67 9.55
N THR A 138 -11.91 -1.33 10.50
CA THR A 138 -10.45 -1.23 10.33
C THR A 138 -9.72 -2.42 10.92
N ARG A 139 -10.39 -3.56 11.10
CA ARG A 139 -9.85 -4.72 11.83
C ARG A 139 -9.19 -5.77 10.97
N TRP A 140 -9.33 -5.71 9.65
CA TRP A 140 -8.85 -6.77 8.77
C TRP A 140 -7.75 -6.27 7.85
N ILE A 141 -6.90 -7.20 7.45
CA ILE A 141 -5.90 -7.02 6.41
C ILE A 141 -5.96 -8.19 5.44
N ASP A 142 -6.10 -7.85 4.17
CA ASP A 142 -6.11 -8.79 3.06
C ASP A 142 -4.72 -8.87 2.44
N GLU A 143 -4.17 -10.07 2.38
CA GLU A 143 -2.90 -10.41 1.73
C GLU A 143 -3.17 -11.02 0.37
N TYR A 144 -2.52 -10.47 -0.66
CA TYR A 144 -2.58 -10.96 -2.04
C TYR A 144 -1.17 -11.34 -2.49
N LYS A 145 -1.01 -12.57 -2.96
CA LYS A 145 0.24 -13.03 -3.55
C LYS A 145 -0.03 -13.73 -4.88
N ILE A 146 0.55 -13.20 -5.94
CA ILE A 146 0.53 -13.81 -7.27
C ILE A 146 1.91 -14.44 -7.51
N SER A 147 1.93 -15.74 -7.79
CA SER A 147 3.16 -16.49 -8.05
C SER A 147 2.90 -17.56 -9.10
N GLY A 148 3.67 -17.54 -10.20
CA GLY A 148 3.52 -18.53 -11.27
C GLY A 148 2.15 -18.52 -11.93
N GLY A 149 1.47 -17.36 -11.92
CA GLY A 149 0.13 -17.18 -12.48
C GLY A 149 -1.02 -17.57 -11.55
N GLU A 150 -0.73 -18.06 -10.35
CA GLU A 150 -1.74 -18.42 -9.34
C GLU A 150 -1.89 -17.30 -8.31
N LEU A 151 -3.13 -17.03 -7.90
CA LEU A 151 -3.45 -16.09 -6.83
C LEU A 151 -3.68 -16.82 -5.50
N ASP A 152 -2.78 -16.60 -4.57
CA ASP A 152 -2.95 -16.87 -3.16
C ASP A 152 -3.56 -15.65 -2.47
N PHE A 153 -4.57 -15.89 -1.63
CA PHE A 153 -5.27 -14.83 -0.91
C PHE A 153 -5.59 -15.25 0.52
N SER A 154 -5.38 -14.34 1.46
CA SER A 154 -5.71 -14.55 2.86
C SER A 154 -6.25 -13.27 3.50
N ARG A 155 -7.36 -13.36 4.24
CA ARG A 155 -7.80 -12.31 5.16
C ARG A 155 -7.36 -12.68 6.57
N ASN A 156 -6.78 -11.70 7.27
CA ASN A 156 -6.34 -11.79 8.65
C ASN A 156 -6.95 -10.64 9.47
N GLU A 157 -7.09 -10.86 10.77
CA GLU A 157 -7.50 -9.82 11.71
C GLU A 157 -6.26 -9.14 12.29
N MET A 158 -6.28 -7.82 12.33
CA MET A 158 -5.31 -6.98 13.02
C MET A 158 -5.64 -6.96 14.52
N GLU A 159 -4.59 -6.93 15.33
CA GLU A 159 -4.75 -7.00 16.79
C GLU A 159 -5.32 -5.70 17.39
N THR A 160 -5.13 -4.58 16.70
CA THR A 160 -5.62 -3.26 17.11
C THR A 160 -6.36 -2.58 15.97
N GLU A 161 -7.37 -1.77 16.31
CA GLU A 161 -8.16 -0.96 15.37
C GLU A 161 -7.46 0.38 15.03
N SER A 162 -6.13 0.37 14.95
CA SER A 162 -5.31 1.56 14.70
C SER A 162 -4.42 1.36 13.47
N PHE A 163 -3.88 2.46 12.92
CA PHE A 163 -2.86 2.41 11.88
C PHE A 163 -1.61 1.62 12.32
N TRP A 164 -1.32 1.58 13.62
CA TRP A 164 -0.20 0.81 14.17
C TRP A 164 -0.46 -0.70 14.16
N GLY A 165 -1.73 -1.12 14.08
CA GLY A 165 -2.13 -2.53 13.96
C GLY A 165 -1.56 -3.19 12.70
N SER A 166 -1.57 -2.48 11.56
CA SER A 166 -1.00 -2.99 10.31
C SER A 166 0.53 -3.07 10.41
N ILE A 167 1.19 -2.09 11.02
CA ILE A 167 2.64 -2.11 11.27
C ILE A 167 3.05 -3.29 12.15
N ILE A 168 2.34 -3.53 13.24
CA ILE A 168 2.58 -4.68 14.12
C ILE A 168 2.39 -5.99 13.34
N TYR A 169 1.34 -6.07 12.52
CA TYR A 169 1.11 -7.23 11.66
C TYR A 169 2.29 -7.45 10.70
N TYR A 170 2.74 -6.43 9.98
CA TYR A 170 3.88 -6.53 9.07
C TYR A 170 5.17 -6.94 9.77
N LEU A 171 5.47 -6.37 10.93
CA LEU A 171 6.67 -6.74 11.70
C LEU A 171 6.61 -8.19 12.23
N LYS A 172 5.41 -8.69 12.58
CA LYS A 172 5.20 -10.09 12.96
C LYS A 172 5.41 -11.02 11.77
N GLU A 173 4.85 -10.70 10.61
CA GLU A 173 5.06 -11.50 9.39
C GLU A 173 6.52 -11.45 8.93
N ALA A 174 7.19 -10.29 9.01
CA ALA A 174 8.62 -10.16 8.74
C ALA A 174 9.46 -11.09 9.64
N SER A 175 9.06 -11.27 10.90
CA SER A 175 9.74 -12.17 11.84
C SER A 175 9.56 -13.64 11.50
N LYS A 176 8.40 -14.01 10.91
CA LYS A 176 8.11 -15.38 10.49
C LYS A 176 8.76 -15.74 9.17
N LEU A 177 8.60 -14.87 8.16
CA LEU A 177 9.09 -15.09 6.80
C LEU A 177 10.61 -14.89 6.71
N ASN A 178 11.15 -13.91 7.44
CA ASN A 178 12.57 -13.64 7.56
C ASN A 178 13.30 -13.42 6.21
N THR A 179 12.60 -12.95 5.18
CA THR A 179 13.20 -12.55 3.89
C THR A 179 13.65 -11.11 3.93
N PHE A 180 14.65 -10.75 3.12
CA PHE A 180 15.15 -9.38 3.04
C PHE A 180 14.06 -8.43 2.54
N GLU A 181 13.32 -8.82 1.51
CA GLU A 181 12.27 -8.02 0.88
C GLU A 181 11.17 -7.68 1.86
N PHE A 182 10.68 -8.67 2.63
CA PHE A 182 9.59 -8.43 3.57
C PHE A 182 10.08 -7.61 4.78
N LYS A 183 11.32 -7.84 5.24
CA LYS A 183 11.94 -7.01 6.28
C LYS A 183 12.07 -5.57 5.85
N ARG A 184 12.57 -5.32 4.63
CA ARG A 184 12.68 -3.98 4.05
C ARG A 184 11.31 -3.32 3.94
N PHE A 185 10.31 -4.03 3.42
CA PHE A 185 8.92 -3.56 3.37
C PHE A 185 8.41 -3.16 4.75
N ALA A 186 8.47 -4.06 5.74
CA ALA A 186 7.94 -3.78 7.08
C ALA A 186 8.68 -2.61 7.77
N ALA A 187 9.99 -2.51 7.58
CA ALA A 187 10.78 -1.38 8.04
C ALA A 187 10.40 -0.07 7.34
N PHE A 188 10.16 -0.10 6.02
CA PHE A 188 9.72 1.06 5.26
C PHE A 188 8.35 1.53 5.70
N GLN A 189 7.39 0.63 5.93
CA GLN A 189 6.06 1.00 6.42
C GLN A 189 6.11 1.70 7.80
N LEU A 190 7.00 1.24 8.68
CA LEU A 190 7.25 1.92 9.96
C LEU A 190 7.95 3.27 9.76
N TYR A 191 8.93 3.32 8.86
CA TYR A 191 9.67 4.53 8.53
C TYR A 191 8.74 5.62 8.01
N ASP A 192 7.95 5.29 7.00
CA ASP A 192 7.01 6.17 6.32
C ASP A 192 6.00 6.76 7.31
N LEU A 193 5.35 5.92 8.10
CA LEU A 193 4.36 6.38 9.10
C LEU A 193 4.95 7.26 10.21
N LEU A 194 6.22 7.06 10.58
CA LEU A 194 6.89 7.85 11.63
C LEU A 194 7.54 9.14 11.11
N PHE A 195 7.99 9.16 9.86
CA PHE A 195 8.93 10.17 9.37
C PHE A 195 8.55 10.85 8.06
N ASP A 196 7.70 10.22 7.24
CA ASP A 196 7.32 10.69 5.91
C ASP A 196 5.79 10.82 5.80
N ASN A 197 5.22 11.73 6.57
CA ASN A 197 4.00 12.36 6.11
C ASN A 197 4.39 13.38 5.04
N THR A 198 4.53 12.90 3.80
CA THR A 198 4.55 13.76 2.61
C THR A 198 3.40 14.77 2.73
N TYR A 199 3.75 16.04 2.98
CA TYR A 199 2.87 17.21 2.94
C TYR A 199 1.68 17.17 3.91
N SER A 200 1.63 18.01 4.94
CA SER A 200 0.91 19.30 4.84
C SER A 200 -0.47 19.28 4.14
N CYS A 201 -1.27 18.22 4.32
CA CYS A 201 -2.70 18.19 3.94
C CYS A 201 -3.64 18.63 5.09
N LEU A 202 -3.09 19.01 6.25
CA LEU A 202 -3.85 19.50 7.41
C LEU A 202 -3.37 20.88 7.89
N GLU A 203 -3.09 21.80 6.97
CA GLU A 203 -3.35 23.22 7.23
C GLU A 203 -4.00 23.80 5.97
N LYS A 204 -5.27 24.20 5.97
CA LYS A 204 -5.75 25.31 6.79
C LYS A 204 -7.23 25.18 7.12
N VAL A 205 -7.49 25.09 8.42
CA VAL A 205 -8.50 25.94 9.05
C VAL A 205 -8.30 27.37 8.51
N ASP A 206 -9.35 28.01 8.01
CA ASP A 206 -9.37 29.39 7.52
C ASP A 206 -8.39 30.30 8.29
N GLY A 207 -7.34 30.82 7.62
CA GLY A 207 -6.68 32.04 8.11
C GLY A 207 -5.17 32.24 7.90
N CYS A 208 -4.30 31.23 7.81
CA CYS A 208 -2.85 31.51 7.87
C CYS A 208 -2.19 31.58 6.49
N GLN A 209 -1.80 32.75 6.01
CA GLN A 209 -0.97 32.88 4.80
C GLN A 209 0.49 32.46 5.07
N ASN A 210 1.12 31.89 4.02
CA ASN A 210 2.57 31.83 3.77
C ASN A 210 3.51 31.47 4.92
N GLY A 211 3.97 30.21 4.94
CA GLY A 211 5.20 29.81 5.64
C GLY A 211 6.05 28.96 4.71
N HIS A 212 7.10 29.54 4.13
CA HIS A 212 8.24 28.78 3.62
C HIS A 212 8.91 28.11 4.82
N TYR A 213 8.77 26.78 4.95
CA TYR A 213 9.58 26.04 5.92
C TYR A 213 10.90 25.65 5.25
N THR A 214 11.97 26.31 5.69
CA THR A 214 13.33 25.84 5.53
C THR A 214 13.53 24.58 6.35
N SER A 215 14.14 23.57 5.74
CA SER A 215 14.58 22.32 6.35
C SER A 215 15.52 22.56 7.54
N GLU A 216 14.98 22.54 8.74
CA GLU A 216 15.71 22.07 9.92
C GLU A 216 15.10 20.73 10.32
N GLU A 217 15.90 19.67 10.32
CA GLU A 217 15.53 18.35 10.84
C GLU A 217 15.23 18.47 12.34
N THR A 218 13.99 18.80 12.69
CA THR A 218 13.56 18.75 14.08
C THR A 218 13.37 17.29 14.48
N THR A 219 14.29 16.80 15.31
CA THR A 219 14.21 15.50 16.01
C THR A 219 12.98 15.35 16.92
N ASP A 220 12.14 16.38 17.04
CA ASP A 220 10.97 16.43 17.90
C ASP A 220 9.74 15.72 17.31
N GLY A 221 9.68 15.52 15.98
CA GLY A 221 8.49 14.95 15.34
C GLY A 221 8.24 13.46 15.64
N VAL A 222 9.28 12.66 15.85
CA VAL A 222 9.17 11.20 16.05
C VAL A 222 8.46 10.86 17.36
N GLN A 223 8.80 11.61 18.41
CA GLN A 223 8.26 11.40 19.75
C GLN A 223 6.75 11.66 19.77
N GLU A 224 6.27 12.68 19.04
CA GLU A 224 4.85 12.97 18.89
C GLU A 224 4.09 11.81 18.22
N TYR A 225 4.65 11.19 17.17
CA TYR A 225 4.03 10.02 16.54
C TYR A 225 4.06 8.78 17.44
N ILE A 226 5.16 8.53 18.16
CA ILE A 226 5.24 7.45 19.15
C ILE A 226 4.15 7.63 20.23
N GLU A 227 3.87 8.88 20.63
CA GLU A 227 2.83 9.20 21.61
C GLU A 227 1.40 8.94 21.11
N THR A 228 1.17 8.83 19.79
CA THR A 228 -0.12 8.38 19.24
C THR A 228 -0.37 6.87 19.44
N MET A 229 0.67 6.09 19.68
CA MET A 229 0.56 4.66 19.96
C MET A 229 0.10 4.43 21.39
N SER A 230 -0.73 3.41 21.60
CA SER A 230 -0.95 2.88 22.95
C SER A 230 0.35 2.31 23.54
N VAL A 231 0.45 2.29 24.87
CA VAL A 231 1.60 1.69 25.58
C VAL A 231 1.89 0.25 25.13
N GLN A 232 0.85 -0.50 24.76
CA GLN A 232 1.00 -1.87 24.30
C GLN A 232 1.59 -1.92 22.88
N GLU A 233 1.15 -1.05 21.98
CA GLU A 233 1.69 -0.94 20.62
C GLU A 233 3.16 -0.51 20.64
N GLN A 234 3.52 0.49 21.46
CA GLN A 234 4.92 0.91 21.63
C GLN A 234 5.80 -0.26 22.08
N LYS A 235 5.36 -1.02 23.09
CA LYS A 235 6.10 -2.18 23.59
C LYS A 235 6.27 -3.24 22.52
N GLU A 236 5.22 -3.52 21.77
CA GLU A 236 5.24 -4.58 20.76
C GLU A 236 6.09 -4.20 19.54
N ILE A 237 5.94 -2.98 19.02
CA ILE A 237 6.77 -2.46 17.94
C ILE A 237 8.25 -2.44 18.38
N ASN A 238 8.55 -1.88 19.55
CA ASN A 238 9.92 -1.83 20.07
C ASN A 238 10.53 -3.24 20.26
N ARG A 239 9.73 -4.22 20.72
CA ARG A 239 10.16 -5.62 20.82
C ARG A 239 10.48 -6.21 19.45
N LEU A 240 9.61 -5.99 18.47
CA LEU A 240 9.75 -6.56 17.12
C LEU A 240 10.94 -5.95 16.36
N ILE A 241 11.11 -4.63 16.36
CA ILE A 241 12.26 -3.99 15.71
C ILE A 241 13.59 -4.35 16.37
N LYS A 242 13.61 -4.56 17.70
CA LYS A 242 14.78 -5.06 18.40
C LYS A 242 15.15 -6.47 17.94
N VAL A 243 14.16 -7.35 17.77
CA VAL A 243 14.40 -8.72 17.29
C VAL A 243 14.82 -8.74 15.82
N LEU A 244 14.15 -7.95 14.97
CA LEU A 244 14.36 -7.96 13.53
C LEU A 244 15.65 -7.26 13.09
N PHE A 245 15.96 -6.13 13.73
CA PHE A 245 16.95 -5.17 13.27
C PHE A 245 17.97 -4.78 14.34
N ASN A 246 17.79 -5.24 15.59
CA ASN A 246 18.58 -4.80 16.75
C ASN A 246 18.51 -3.28 17.00
N LEU A 247 17.34 -2.69 16.72
CA LEU A 247 17.07 -1.25 16.89
C LEU A 247 16.14 -0.98 18.08
N LYS A 248 15.92 0.30 18.36
CA LYS A 248 15.00 0.80 19.39
C LYS A 248 14.01 1.79 18.79
N LEU A 249 12.83 1.88 19.39
CA LEU A 249 11.81 2.85 19.03
C LEU A 249 12.11 4.15 19.77
N ASP A 250 12.98 4.96 19.19
CA ASP A 250 13.39 6.27 19.70
C ASP A 250 13.83 7.18 18.53
N ASN A 251 14.29 8.39 18.85
CA ASN A 251 14.68 9.39 17.86
C ASN A 251 15.86 8.97 16.96
N SER A 252 16.62 7.92 17.31
CA SER A 252 17.69 7.41 16.45
C SER A 252 17.19 6.52 15.31
N LEU A 253 15.94 6.03 15.40
CA LEU A 253 15.40 5.00 14.51
C LEU A 253 15.45 5.42 13.03
N LYS A 254 15.15 6.68 12.70
CA LYS A 254 15.19 7.19 11.31
C LYS A 254 16.57 6.97 10.69
N GLY A 255 17.61 7.43 11.38
CA GLY A 255 18.99 7.32 10.90
C GLY A 255 19.46 5.88 10.79
N GLU A 256 19.07 5.01 11.72
CA GLU A 256 19.43 3.59 11.67
C GLU A 256 18.69 2.83 10.54
N LEU A 257 17.41 3.11 10.30
CA LEU A 257 16.67 2.53 9.17
C LEU A 257 17.23 3.02 7.83
N ASN A 258 17.59 4.30 7.72
CA ASN A 258 18.28 4.83 6.54
C ASN A 258 19.62 4.11 6.31
N LYS A 259 20.43 3.85 7.34
CA LYS A 259 21.67 3.08 7.19
C LYS A 259 21.44 1.65 6.69
N LEU A 260 20.34 1.01 7.10
CA LEU A 260 20.04 -0.37 6.74
C LEU A 260 19.48 -0.51 5.33
N PHE A 261 18.63 0.43 4.90
CA PHE A 261 17.82 0.28 3.69
C PHE A 261 17.89 1.46 2.71
N ALA A 262 18.65 2.51 3.04
CA ALA A 262 18.83 3.72 2.22
C ALA A 262 17.51 4.41 1.83
N PHE A 263 16.54 4.48 2.76
CA PHE A 263 15.22 5.04 2.48
C PHE A 263 15.28 6.55 2.13
N ASP A 264 16.16 7.32 2.76
CA ASP A 264 16.44 8.73 2.44
C ASP A 264 16.83 8.98 0.98
N THR A 265 17.53 8.04 0.34
CA THR A 265 17.90 8.17 -1.08
C THR A 265 16.69 8.07 -2.03
N LEU A 266 15.54 7.63 -1.53
CA LEU A 266 14.30 7.52 -2.29
C LEU A 266 13.50 8.82 -2.24
N ASP A 267 13.63 9.60 -1.18
CA ASP A 267 12.95 10.90 -1.01
C ASP A 267 13.42 11.91 -2.06
N HIS A 268 14.70 11.90 -2.42
CA HIS A 268 15.28 12.78 -3.43
C HIS A 268 14.75 12.56 -4.85
N LYS A 269 14.23 11.36 -5.16
CA LYS A 269 13.59 11.09 -6.46
C LYS A 269 12.17 11.66 -6.56
N ARG A 270 11.58 12.12 -5.45
CA ARG A 270 10.22 12.70 -5.42
C ARG A 270 10.20 14.22 -5.62
N GLY A 271 11.34 14.91 -5.52
CA GLY A 271 11.39 16.38 -5.45
C GLY A 271 12.35 17.10 -6.39
N ASP A 272 13.42 16.45 -6.87
CA ASP A 272 14.47 17.15 -7.64
C ASP A 272 14.61 16.52 -9.03
N ASN A 273 13.88 17.06 -10.00
CA ASN A 273 14.29 17.25 -11.40
C ASN A 273 13.13 17.87 -12.20
N VAL A 274 12.90 19.17 -11.96
CA VAL A 274 12.29 20.04 -12.96
C VAL A 274 13.37 21.06 -13.33
N GLU A 275 14.25 20.67 -14.24
CA GLU A 275 14.94 21.63 -15.13
C GLU A 275 14.11 21.81 -16.40
#